data_AF-A0A0N1M730-F1
#
_entry.id   AF-A0A0N1M730-F1
#
_cell.length_a   1.000
_cell.length_b   1.000
_cell.length_c   1.000
_cell.angle_alpha   90.00
_cell.angle_beta   90.00
_cell.angle_gamma   90.00
#
_symmetry.space_group_name_H-M   'P 1'
#
loop_
_entity.id
_entity.type
_entity.pdbx_description
1 polymer ?
#
loop_
_entity_poly.entity_id
_entity_poly.type
_entity_poly.pdbx_seq_one_letter_code
_entity_poly.pdbx_strand_id
1 'polypeptide(L)'
;MATKRNGNIRAVTDADIPVPAAPPKTVSEAAESGDHLELLISLRRRVAETVQDPNCPARDLAALSRRLQELGKEIASLQLKAKQEAAEDGSNSTPDEEWDAEAI
;
A
#
# COMPACT_ATOMS: atom_id res chain seq x y z
N MET A 1 -35.88 -14.04 -34.07
CA MET A 1 -35.75 -13.89 -32.60
C MET A 1 -34.36 -13.34 -32.32
N ALA A 2 -34.20 -12.01 -32.25
CA ALA A 2 -32.89 -11.37 -32.03
C ALA A 2 -32.85 -10.80 -30.61
N THR A 3 -32.00 -11.38 -29.76
CA THR A 3 -31.87 -11.00 -28.35
C THR A 3 -31.11 -9.69 -28.22
N LYS A 4 -31.81 -8.66 -27.72
CA LYS A 4 -31.26 -7.33 -27.41
C LYS A 4 -30.30 -7.42 -26.23
N ARG A 5 -28.99 -7.28 -26.48
CA ARG A 5 -27.97 -7.16 -25.43
C ARG A 5 -27.97 -5.71 -24.92
N ASN A 6 -28.73 -5.45 -23.87
CA ASN A 6 -28.61 -4.20 -23.11
C ASN A 6 -27.33 -4.24 -22.27
N GLY A 7 -26.24 -3.71 -22.80
CA GLY A 7 -25.01 -3.45 -22.04
C GLY A 7 -24.45 -2.12 -22.52
N ASN A 8 -24.53 -1.09 -21.68
CA ASN A 8 -24.07 0.26 -21.99
C ASN A 8 -22.54 0.31 -21.98
N ILE A 9 -21.90 -0.26 -23.00
CA ILE A 9 -20.45 -0.16 -23.21
C ILE A 9 -20.14 1.21 -23.85
N ARG A 10 -19.52 2.09 -23.07
CA ARG A 10 -18.99 3.37 -23.58
C ARG A 10 -17.64 3.15 -24.26
N ALA A 11 -17.35 3.92 -25.31
CA ALA A 11 -16.04 3.90 -25.94
C ALA A 11 -14.99 4.43 -24.96
N VAL A 12 -13.84 3.76 -24.88
CA VAL A 12 -12.67 4.23 -24.14
C VAL A 12 -12.20 5.52 -24.78
N THR A 13 -12.17 6.59 -24.01
CA THR A 13 -11.68 7.91 -24.44
C THR A 13 -10.30 8.18 -23.86
N ASP A 14 -9.64 9.24 -24.30
CA ASP A 14 -8.36 9.69 -23.70
C ASP A 14 -8.50 10.01 -22.20
N ALA A 15 -9.73 10.27 -21.72
CA ALA A 15 -10.03 10.48 -20.30
C ALA A 15 -10.08 9.17 -19.48
N ASP A 16 -10.17 8.00 -20.13
CA ASP A 16 -10.11 6.69 -19.47
C ASP A 16 -8.65 6.17 -19.36
N ILE A 17 -7.66 6.92 -19.85
CA ILE A 17 -6.24 6.59 -19.66
C ILE A 17 -5.91 6.80 -18.18
N PRO A 18 -5.52 5.74 -17.43
CA PRO A 18 -5.15 5.89 -16.03
C PRO A 18 -3.94 6.82 -15.95
N VAL A 19 -4.07 7.87 -15.14
CA VAL A 19 -2.95 8.76 -14.84
C VAL A 19 -1.83 7.90 -14.24
N PRO A 20 -0.60 7.95 -14.80
CA PRO A 20 0.49 7.17 -14.27
C PRO A 20 0.71 7.55 -12.80
N ALA A 21 0.87 6.53 -11.95
CA ALA A 21 1.18 6.74 -10.55
C ALA A 21 2.45 7.60 -10.41
N ALA A 22 2.47 8.49 -9.41
CA ALA A 22 3.64 9.29 -9.11
C ALA A 22 4.87 8.40 -8.91
N PRO A 23 6.08 8.87 -9.32
CA PRO A 23 7.29 8.10 -9.12
C PRO A 23 7.53 7.82 -7.63
N PRO A 24 8.11 6.66 -7.29
CA PRO A 24 8.39 6.33 -5.90
C PRO A 24 9.40 7.32 -5.32
N LYS A 25 9.13 7.80 -4.09
CA LYS A 25 10.01 8.75 -3.39
C LYS A 25 11.42 8.20 -3.22
N THR A 26 12.39 9.11 -3.26
CA THR A 26 13.74 8.84 -2.82
C THR A 26 13.79 8.71 -1.28
N VAL A 27 14.89 8.18 -0.75
CA VAL A 27 15.06 8.04 0.71
C VAL A 27 14.99 9.40 1.41
N SER A 28 15.58 10.43 0.81
CA SER A 28 15.57 11.78 1.38
C SER A 28 14.16 12.38 1.38
N GLU A 29 13.45 12.31 0.26
CA GLU A 29 12.08 12.81 0.15
C GLU A 29 11.12 12.07 1.09
N ALA A 30 11.27 10.75 1.22
CA ALA A 30 10.45 9.96 2.13
C ALA A 30 10.73 10.33 3.60
N ALA A 31 12.01 10.54 3.97
CA ALA A 31 12.38 11.00 5.30
C ALA A 31 11.83 12.39 5.64
N GLU A 32 11.81 13.31 4.68
CA GLU A 32 11.24 14.65 4.84
C GLU A 32 9.71 14.64 4.97
N SER A 33 9.04 13.72 4.27
CA SER A 33 7.58 13.61 4.30
C SER A 33 7.02 13.13 5.64
N GLY A 34 7.85 12.49 6.48
CA GLY A 34 7.43 11.94 7.77
C GLY A 34 6.62 10.64 7.68
N ASP A 35 6.35 10.12 6.48
CA ASP A 35 5.69 8.83 6.31
C ASP A 35 6.70 7.68 6.51
N HIS A 36 6.55 6.98 7.65
CA HIS A 36 7.39 5.85 8.01
C HIS A 36 7.28 4.69 7.00
N LEU A 37 6.09 4.42 6.47
CA LEU A 37 5.88 3.32 5.52
C LEU A 37 6.62 3.62 4.21
N GLU A 38 6.50 4.83 3.69
CA GLU A 38 7.22 5.26 2.50
C GLU A 38 8.75 5.27 2.71
N LEU A 39 9.21 5.68 3.89
CA LEU A 39 10.63 5.61 4.24
C LEU A 39 11.15 4.17 4.18
N LEU A 40 10.43 3.21 4.75
CA LEU A 40 10.82 1.81 4.71
C LEU A 40 10.80 1.24 3.28
N ILE A 41 9.81 1.61 2.46
CA ILE A 41 9.74 1.19 1.06
C ILE A 41 10.95 1.73 0.28
N SER A 42 11.28 3.01 0.45
CA SER A 42 12.42 3.63 -0.23
C SER A 42 13.75 2.99 0.19
N LEU A 43 13.93 2.67 1.47
CA LEU A 43 15.10 1.96 1.99
C LEU A 43 15.19 0.54 1.43
N ARG A 44 14.07 -0.20 1.39
CA ARG A 44 14.04 -1.56 0.82
C ARG A 44 14.46 -1.54 -0.64
N ARG A 45 13.98 -0.57 -1.43
CA ARG A 45 14.36 -0.42 -2.84
C ARG A 45 15.87 -0.22 -3.00
N ARG A 46 16.44 0.71 -2.24
CA ARG A 46 17.89 0.98 -2.26
C ARG A 46 18.73 -0.24 -1.87
N VAL A 47 18.30 -0.99 -0.86
CA VAL A 47 18.99 -2.23 -0.44
C VAL A 47 18.88 -3.31 -1.52
N ALA A 48 17.71 -3.47 -2.14
CA ALA A 48 17.52 -4.44 -3.22
C ALA A 48 18.41 -4.15 -4.42
N GLU A 49 18.53 -2.87 -4.83
CA GLU A 49 19.46 -2.43 -5.89
C GLU A 49 20.91 -2.81 -5.55
N THR A 50 21.32 -2.61 -4.29
CA THR A 50 22.68 -2.93 -3.83
C THR A 50 22.95 -4.44 -3.79
N VAL A 51 21.96 -5.25 -3.41
CA VAL A 51 22.08 -6.72 -3.38
C VAL A 51 22.14 -7.32 -4.79
N GLN A 52 21.49 -6.67 -5.77
CA GLN A 52 21.50 -7.11 -7.16
C GLN A 52 22.80 -6.73 -7.90
N ASP A 53 23.56 -5.76 -7.39
CA ASP A 53 24.83 -5.34 -7.98
C ASP A 53 25.84 -6.51 -7.95
N PRO A 54 26.37 -6.96 -9.12
CA PRO A 54 27.37 -8.02 -9.17
C PRO A 54 28.69 -7.67 -8.45
N ASN A 55 28.93 -6.39 -8.16
CA ASN A 55 30.12 -5.93 -7.42
C ASN A 55 29.92 -5.93 -5.90
N CYS A 56 28.73 -6.32 -5.41
CA CYS A 56 28.45 -6.39 -3.98
C CYS A 56 29.34 -7.44 -3.29
N PRO A 57 30.17 -7.05 -2.31
CA PRO A 57 31.06 -8.00 -1.64
C PRO A 57 30.24 -9.01 -0.83
N ALA A 58 30.65 -10.29 -0.86
CA ALA A 58 29.91 -11.38 -0.22
C ALA A 58 29.65 -11.19 1.29
N ARG A 59 30.53 -10.45 1.97
CA ARG A 59 30.36 -10.06 3.38
C ARG A 59 29.13 -9.16 3.57
N ASP A 60 28.94 -8.18 2.69
CA ASP A 60 27.83 -7.23 2.78
C ASP A 60 26.55 -7.84 2.24
N LEU A 61 26.63 -8.75 1.28
CA LEU A 61 25.48 -9.48 0.73
C LEU A 61 24.67 -10.17 1.84
N ALA A 62 25.34 -10.87 2.77
CA ALA A 62 24.66 -11.55 3.86
C ALA A 62 23.92 -10.57 4.79
N ALA A 63 24.56 -9.46 5.14
CA ALA A 63 23.96 -8.42 5.99
C ALA A 63 22.79 -7.70 5.30
N LEU A 64 22.96 -7.32 4.03
CA LEU A 64 21.94 -6.64 3.24
C LEU A 64 20.74 -7.54 2.95
N SER A 65 20.96 -8.83 2.71
CA SER A 65 19.88 -9.81 2.51
C SER A 65 19.02 -9.97 3.76
N ARG A 66 19.66 -10.01 4.94
CA ARG A 66 18.93 -10.03 6.21
C ARG A 66 18.15 -8.74 6.43
N ARG A 67 18.76 -7.58 6.17
CA ARG A 67 18.10 -6.27 6.26
C ARG A 67 16.89 -6.19 5.32
N LEU A 68 16.98 -6.76 4.12
CA LEU A 68 15.90 -6.79 3.15
C LEU A 68 14.71 -7.63 3.65
N GLN A 69 14.97 -8.77 4.29
CA GLN A 69 13.92 -9.58 4.93
C GLN A 69 13.27 -8.86 6.11
N GLU A 70 14.05 -8.15 6.94
CA GLU A 70 13.56 -7.37 8.08
C GLU A 70 12.64 -6.24 7.61
N LEU A 71 13.08 -5.43 6.63
CA LEU A 71 12.27 -4.37 6.03
C LEU A 71 10.98 -4.93 5.40
N GLY A 72 11.06 -6.08 4.72
CA GLY A 72 9.89 -6.73 4.13
C GLY A 72 8.84 -7.14 5.16
N LYS A 73 9.27 -7.67 6.31
CA LYS A 73 8.38 -8.03 7.42
C LYS A 73 7.74 -6.79 8.07
N GLU A 74 8.53 -5.74 8.29
CA GLU A 74 8.03 -4.50 8.89
C GLU A 74 6.98 -3.83 7.99
N ILE A 75 7.27 -3.70 6.68
CA ILE A 75 6.31 -3.15 5.70
C ILE A 75 5.02 -3.97 5.68
N ALA A 76 5.12 -5.30 5.64
CA ALA A 76 3.94 -6.16 5.65
C ALA A 76 3.11 -5.97 6.92
N SER A 77 3.77 -5.80 8.09
CA SER A 77 3.07 -5.54 9.35
C SER A 77 2.33 -4.20 9.34
N LEU A 78 2.93 -3.14 8.79
CA LEU A 78 2.31 -1.81 8.72
C LEU A 78 1.15 -1.80 7.73
N GLN A 79 1.30 -2.43 6.57
CA GLN A 79 0.23 -2.56 5.59
C GLN A 79 -0.94 -3.39 6.12
N LEU A 80 -0.66 -4.45 6.88
CA LEU A 80 -1.71 -5.25 7.52
C LEU A 80 -2.47 -4.42 8.55
N LYS A 81 -1.77 -3.68 9.41
CA LYS A 81 -2.38 -2.76 10.39
C LYS A 81 -3.24 -1.71 9.72
N ALA A 82 -2.72 -1.00 8.73
CA ALA A 82 -3.47 0.01 7.99
C ALA A 82 -4.73 -0.57 7.31
N LYS A 83 -4.65 -1.81 6.80
CA LYS A 83 -5.80 -2.51 6.23
C LYS A 83 -6.83 -2.92 7.29
N GLN A 84 -6.39 -3.34 8.47
CA GLN A 84 -7.27 -3.69 9.58
C GLN A 84 -8.00 -2.46 10.11
N GLU A 85 -7.28 -1.36 10.35
CA GLU A 85 -7.85 -0.08 10.77
C GLU A 85 -8.89 0.42 9.76
N ALA A 86 -8.58 0.37 8.46
CA ALA A 86 -9.54 0.76 7.42
C ALA A 86 -10.78 -0.16 7.36
N ALA A 87 -10.64 -1.44 7.69
CA ALA A 87 -11.76 -2.38 7.72
C ALA A 87 -12.64 -2.21 8.97
N GLU A 88 -12.03 -1.90 10.12
CA GLU A 88 -12.73 -1.63 11.37
C GLU A 88 -13.51 -0.30 11.31
N ASP A 89 -12.90 0.76 10.77
CA ASP A 89 -13.56 2.07 10.57
C ASP A 89 -14.76 1.98 9.61
N GLY A 90 -14.65 1.17 8.55
CA GLY A 90 -15.74 0.93 7.61
C GLY A 90 -16.86 0.00 8.13
N SER A 91 -16.64 -0.72 9.23
CA SER A 91 -17.57 -1.75 9.73
C SER A 91 -18.31 -1.36 11.03
N ASN A 92 -17.90 -0.30 11.74
CA ASN A 92 -18.42 -0.02 13.10
C ASN A 92 -19.38 1.19 13.19
N SER A 93 -20.03 1.57 12.09
CA SER A 93 -21.19 2.47 12.15
C SER A 93 -22.48 1.67 12.41
N THR A 94 -22.55 0.95 13.52
CA THR A 94 -23.85 0.56 14.07
C THR A 94 -24.41 1.80 14.77
N PRO A 95 -25.56 2.36 14.34
CA PRO A 95 -26.18 3.44 15.09
C PRO A 95 -26.41 2.98 16.53
N ASP A 96 -26.08 3.82 17.50
CA ASP A 96 -26.53 3.58 18.88
C ASP A 96 -28.06 3.45 18.86
N GLU A 97 -28.59 2.42 19.53
CA GLU A 97 -30.03 2.31 19.72
C GLU A 97 -30.53 3.54 20.49
N GLU A 98 -31.59 4.17 19.97
CA GLU A 98 -32.16 5.35 20.59
C GLU A 98 -32.70 4.96 21.97
N TRP A 99 -32.15 5.59 23.02
CA TRP A 99 -32.50 5.30 24.40
C TRP A 99 -34.02 5.43 24.62
N ASP A 100 -34.69 4.31 24.91
CA ASP A 100 -36.12 4.28 25.22
C ASP A 100 -36.34 4.37 26.73
N ALA A 101 -36.80 5.53 27.19
CA ALA A 101 -37.11 5.79 28.59
C ALA A 101 -38.42 5.10 29.06
N GLU A 102 -39.26 4.60 28.15
CA GLU A 102 -40.49 3.85 28.49
C GLU A 102 -40.24 2.37 28.83
N ALA A 103 -39.02 1.87 28.61
CA ALA A 103 -38.62 0.50 28.89
C ALA A 103 -38.17 0.25 30.34
N ILE A 104 -38.32 1.23 31.24
CA ILE A 104 -37.91 1.18 32.66
C ILE A 104 -39.11 1.05 33.58
#